data_AF-A0A536CY43-F1
#
_entry.id   AF-A0A536CY43-F1
#
_cell.length_a   1.000
_cell.length_b   1.000
_cell.length_c   1.000
_cell.angle_alpha   90.00
_cell.angle_beta   90.00
_cell.angle_gamma   90.00
#
_symmetry.space_group_name_H-M   'P 1'
#
loop_
_entity.id
_entity.type
_entity.pdbx_description
1 polymer ?
#
loop_
_entity_poly.entity_id
_entity_poly.type
_entity_poly.pdbx_seq_one_letter_code
_entity_poly.pdbx_strand_id
1 'polypeptide(L)' 'MTCQGWAQEAAMRMLMNNLDPAVAERPEDLVVYGGTGRAARSWEAFDAIVRELKVLRDDQ' A
#
# COMPACT_ATOMS: atom_id res chain seq x y z
N MET A 1 11.55 11.76 -3.20
CA MET A 1 11.10 10.74 -2.22
C MET A 1 9.87 11.28 -1.53
N THR A 2 8.90 10.42 -1.22
CA THR A 2 7.63 10.79 -0.59
C THR A 2 7.66 10.47 0.91
N CYS A 3 8.33 9.40 1.31
CA CYS A 3 8.58 9.02 2.71
C CYS A 3 9.93 9.54 3.23
N GLN A 4 10.16 9.43 4.54
CA GLN A 4 11.37 9.91 5.22
C GLN A 4 12.63 9.09 4.89
N GLY A 5 12.47 7.79 4.62
CA GLY A 5 13.56 6.88 4.29
C GLY A 5 13.19 5.91 3.16
N TRP A 6 14.21 5.23 2.62
CA TRP A 6 14.03 4.27 1.52
C TRP A 6 13.22 3.04 1.94
N ALA A 7 13.32 2.60 3.19
CA ALA A 7 12.58 1.44 3.68
C ALA A 7 11.07 1.70 3.65
N GLN A 8 10.63 2.85 4.16
CA GLN A 8 9.23 3.26 4.19
C GLN A 8 8.71 3.57 2.78
N GLU A 9 9.54 4.22 1.94
CA GLU A 9 9.21 4.46 0.53
C GLU A 9 9.03 3.14 -0.23
N ALA A 10 9.91 2.16 -0.03
CA ALA A 10 9.81 0.85 -0.66
C ALA A 10 8.54 0.12 -0.24
N ALA A 11 8.21 0.12 1.06
CA ALA A 11 6.96 -0.45 1.55
C ALA A 11 5.73 0.22 0.92
N MET A 12 5.71 1.56 0.84
CA MET A 12 4.60 2.31 0.24
C MET A 12 4.47 1.98 -1.26
N ARG A 13 5.57 1.92 -2.00
CA ARG A 13 5.56 1.59 -3.43
C ARG A 13 5.09 0.17 -3.68
N MET A 14 5.54 -0.79 -2.87
CA MET A 14 5.09 -2.18 -2.98
C MET A 14 3.61 -2.33 -2.67
N LEU A 15 3.10 -1.59 -1.67
CA LEU A 15 1.67 -1.54 -1.37
C LEU A 15 0.87 -0.99 -2.56
N MET A 16 1.32 0.11 -3.17
CA MET A 16 0.65 0.70 -4.35
C MET A 16 0.76 -0.21 -5.58
N ASN A 17 1.90 -0.86 -5.79
CA ASN A 17 2.11 -1.80 -6.89
C ASN A 17 1.15 -3.00 -6.81
N ASN A 18 0.85 -3.49 -5.60
CA ASN A 18 -0.16 -4.54 -5.42
C ASN A 18 -1.56 -4.14 -5.88
N LEU A 19 -1.84 -2.85 -6.10
CA LEU A 19 -3.12 -2.32 -6.58
C LEU A 19 -3.01 -1.65 -7.95
N ASP A 20 -1.88 -1.83 -8.65
CA ASP A 20 -1.77 -1.36 -10.03
C ASP A 20 -2.74 -2.15 -10.93
N PRO A 21 -3.50 -1.50 -11.83
CA PRO A 21 -4.44 -2.18 -12.74
C PRO A 21 -3.80 -3.23 -13.64
N ALA A 22 -2.50 -3.18 -13.89
CA ALA A 22 -1.76 -4.19 -14.64
C ALA A 22 -1.29 -5.38 -13.76
N VAL A 23 -1.42 -5.28 -12.43
CA VAL A 23 -0.94 -6.28 -11.45
C VAL A 23 -2.11 -6.95 -10.73
N ALA A 24 -3.09 -6.18 -10.25
CA ALA A 24 -4.20 -6.65 -9.43
C ALA A 24 -5.36 -7.18 -10.26
N GLU A 25 -6.05 -8.21 -9.77
CA GLU A 25 -7.27 -8.74 -10.41
C GLU A 25 -8.44 -7.74 -10.36
N ARG A 26 -8.65 -7.05 -9.22
CA ARG A 26 -9.74 -6.08 -8.96
C ARG A 26 -9.28 -4.97 -8.00
N PRO A 27 -8.44 -4.03 -8.44
CA PRO A 27 -7.83 -3.02 -7.58
C PRO A 27 -8.83 -2.06 -6.91
N GLU A 28 -9.96 -1.78 -7.55
CA GLU A 28 -11.04 -0.93 -7.02
C GLU A 28 -11.67 -1.47 -5.73
N ASP A 29 -11.62 -2.79 -5.54
CA ASP A 29 -12.07 -3.51 -4.35
C ASP A 29 -10.93 -3.91 -3.41
N LEU A 30 -9.72 -3.40 -3.67
CA LEU A 30 -8.46 -3.73 -3.01
C LEU A 30 -7.99 -5.17 -3.19
N VAL A 31 -8.59 -5.93 -4.11
CA VAL A 31 -8.29 -7.35 -4.33
C VAL A 31 -7.11 -7.50 -5.28
N VAL A 32 -6.06 -8.18 -4.81
CA VAL A 32 -4.84 -8.45 -5.57
C VAL A 32 -4.99 -9.74 -6.37
N TYR A 33 -5.24 -10.86 -5.68
CA TYR A 33 -5.47 -12.17 -6.29
C TYR A 33 -6.17 -13.13 -5.32
N GLY A 34 -6.58 -14.30 -5.83
CA GLY A 34 -7.10 -15.38 -4.98
C GLY A 34 -8.51 -15.12 -4.45
N GLY A 35 -9.34 -14.43 -5.24
CA GLY A 35 -10.75 -14.17 -4.96
C GLY A 35 -11.00 -13.07 -3.93
N THR A 36 -10.43 -13.19 -2.72
CA THR A 36 -10.61 -12.21 -1.62
C THR A 36 -9.30 -11.75 -0.99
N GLY A 37 -8.15 -12.11 -1.55
CA GLY A 37 -6.84 -11.63 -1.08
C GLY A 37 -6.70 -10.14 -1.34
N ARG A 38 -6.74 -9.31 -0.29
CA ARG A 38 -6.73 -7.85 -0.41
C ARG A 38 -5.45 -7.22 0.12
N ALA A 39 -5.02 -6.12 -0.50
CA ALA A 39 -3.84 -5.34 -0.06
C ALA A 39 -4.08 -4.58 1.25
N ALA A 40 -5.34 -4.18 1.50
CA ALA A 40 -5.76 -3.50 2.73
C ALA A 40 -7.21 -3.89 3.10
N ARG A 41 -7.62 -3.62 4.35
CA ARG A 41 -8.95 -4.00 4.86
C ARG A 41 -10.10 -3.19 4.25
N SER A 42 -9.84 -1.93 3.98
CA SER A 42 -10.75 -0.92 3.39
C SER A 42 -9.93 0.22 2.80
N TRP A 43 -10.55 1.07 2.00
CA TRP A 43 -9.89 2.27 1.46
C TRP A 43 -9.41 3.21 2.56
N GLU A 44 -10.20 3.38 3.62
CA GLU A 44 -9.79 4.14 4.81
C GLU A 44 -8.51 3.57 5.45
N ALA A 45 -8.40 2.24 5.55
CA ALA A 45 -7.20 1.61 6.07
C ALA A 45 -6.00 1.78 5.13
N PHE A 46 -6.21 1.71 3.82
CA PHE A 46 -5.18 1.97 2.82
C PHE A 46 -4.65 3.40 2.96
N ASP A 47 -5.54 4.40 3.01
CA ASP A 47 -5.18 5.81 3.17
C ASP A 47 -4.44 6.06 4.48
N ALA A 48 -4.88 5.43 5.57
CA ALA A 48 -4.19 5.48 6.85
C ALA A 48 -2.78 4.90 6.75
N ILE A 49 -2.59 3.71 6.16
CA ILE A 49 -1.26 3.09 5.98
C ILE A 49 -0.35 4.01 5.15
N VAL A 50 -0.84 4.55 4.03
CA VAL A 50 -0.06 5.47 3.19
C VAL A 50 0.33 6.73 3.95
N ARG A 51 -0.58 7.31 4.74
CA ARG A 51 -0.30 8.47 5.58
C ARG A 51 0.78 8.15 6.62
N GLU A 52 0.65 7.04 7.34
CA GLU A 52 1.61 6.67 8.38
C GLU A 52 3.00 6.37 7.78
N LEU A 53 3.09 5.66 6.65
CA LEU A 53 4.36 5.40 5.97
C LEU A 53 5.10 6.68 5.55
N LYS A 54 4.39 7.77 5.25
CA LYS A 54 5.01 9.06 4.91
C LYS A 54 5.68 9.74 6.11
N VAL A 55 5.18 9.49 7.32
CA VAL A 55 5.67 10.12 8.56
C VAL A 55 6.46 9.18 9.47
N LEU A 56 6.51 7.89 9.14
CA LEU A 56 7.24 6.86 9.86
C LEU A 56 8.75 7.14 9.80
N ARG A 57 9.38 7.26 10.97
CA ARG A 57 10.82 7.44 11.09
C ARG A 57 11.56 6.10 10.95
N ASP A 58 12.87 6.17 10.78
CA ASP A 58 13.73 4.98 10.65
C ASP A 58 13.85 4.16 11.95
N ASP A 59 13.51 4.74 13.10
CA ASP A 59 13.66 4.16 14.43
C ASP A 59 12.34 3.65 15.05
N GLN A 60 11.24 3.69 14.30
CA GLN A 60 9.91 3.24 14.71
C GLN A 60 9.57 1.89 14.09
#